data_AF-A0A349ZQ60-F1
#
_entry.id   AF-A0A349ZQ60-F1
#
_cell.length_a   1.000
_cell.length_b   1.000
_cell.length_c   1.000
_cell.angle_alpha   90.00
_cell.angle_beta   90.00
_cell.angle_gamma   90.00
#
_symmetry.space_group_name_H-M   'P 1'
#
loop_
_entity.id
_entity.type
_entity.pdbx_description
1 polymer ?
#
loop_
_entity_poly.entity_id
_entity_poly.type
_entity_poly.pdbx_seq_one_letter_code
_entity_poly.pdbx_strand_id
1 'polypeptide(L)'
;MAGLREKFSGLKEEDLLTGVLNRHAGFNKVNKYIDRNPNTQCAFMIFDGDNFKKINDSYGHKCGDDVIIHNAKLLKENFSDKGIIFRLGGDEFVVFYQDTDINEISAKLRDLTMEEKRAVISDGKKINFTFSVGIALYPKYGKDSETLLKMADDALYKAKYEGRNCYRFNTEGMAPIHRDQFMFDIEEFSKGMPGGFFVYEANEGEKLLYASDSMARLFNCDSISDFRNYVGNSFKGIVHPDDYEAINDVIKKQQFELPQNVDKIDYVRYRIRCKDGTIKEVDDYGHLVHDINFGMVYYVFLVDVHYLNTINIKNR
;
A
#
# COMPACT_ATOMS: atom_id res chain seq x y z
N MET A 1 -27.42 4.50 37.83
CA MET A 1 -26.31 4.24 36.89
C MET A 1 -26.44 2.89 36.17
N ALA A 2 -27.66 2.45 35.80
CA ALA A 2 -27.88 1.16 35.11
C ALA A 2 -28.34 1.31 33.64
N GLY A 3 -28.72 2.52 33.22
CA GLY A 3 -29.37 2.78 31.92
C GLY A 3 -28.45 3.06 30.72
N LEU A 4 -27.11 3.03 30.89
CA LEU A 4 -26.17 3.30 29.78
C LEU A 4 -25.49 2.05 29.22
N ARG A 5 -25.66 0.86 29.83
CA ARG A 5 -25.04 -0.39 29.37
C ARG A 5 -25.87 -1.18 28.36
N GLU A 6 -27.15 -0.84 28.15
CA GLU A 6 -28.07 -1.62 27.31
C GLU A 6 -28.18 -1.15 25.83
N LYS A 7 -27.48 -0.08 25.41
CA LYS A 7 -27.64 0.46 24.05
C LYS A 7 -26.70 -0.09 22.96
N PHE A 8 -25.85 -1.08 23.26
CA PHE A 8 -24.90 -1.66 22.29
C PHE A 8 -25.12 -3.15 21.97
N SER A 9 -26.25 -3.76 22.38
CA SER A 9 -26.48 -5.21 22.22
C SER A 9 -26.99 -5.66 20.83
N GLY A 10 -27.02 -4.76 19.84
CA GLY A 10 -27.68 -5.02 18.55
C GLY A 10 -26.76 -5.20 17.33
N LEU A 11 -25.45 -4.95 17.45
CA LEU A 11 -24.54 -5.11 16.31
C LEU A 11 -24.14 -6.59 16.19
N LYS A 12 -24.49 -7.23 15.07
CA LYS A 12 -23.98 -8.57 14.74
C LYS A 12 -22.46 -8.55 14.86
N GLU A 13 -21.87 -9.53 15.56
CA GLU A 13 -20.40 -9.65 15.69
C GLU A 13 -19.73 -10.23 14.43
N GLU A 14 -20.52 -10.78 13.52
CA GLU A 14 -20.05 -11.45 12.30
C GLU A 14 -20.19 -10.54 11.07
N ASP A 15 -19.27 -10.70 10.13
CA ASP A 15 -19.34 -10.16 8.78
C ASP A 15 -20.38 -10.95 7.96
N LEU A 16 -21.29 -10.24 7.30
CA LEU A 16 -22.45 -10.85 6.65
C LEU A 16 -22.10 -11.72 5.44
N LEU A 17 -20.99 -11.42 4.75
CA LEU A 17 -20.59 -12.15 3.56
C LEU A 17 -19.86 -13.46 3.93
N THR A 18 -18.98 -13.37 4.92
CA THR A 18 -17.98 -14.43 5.19
C THR A 18 -18.27 -15.26 6.44
N GLY A 19 -19.08 -14.73 7.36
CA GLY A 19 -19.35 -15.32 8.66
C GLY A 19 -18.11 -15.44 9.56
N VAL A 20 -16.99 -14.76 9.25
CA VAL A 20 -15.94 -14.48 10.26
C VAL A 20 -16.40 -13.29 11.11
N LEU A 21 -15.63 -12.95 12.15
CA LEU A 21 -15.91 -11.73 12.91
C LEU A 21 -15.78 -10.50 12.01
N ASN A 22 -16.58 -9.48 12.27
CA ASN A 22 -16.34 -8.18 11.66
C ASN A 22 -15.19 -7.45 12.36
N ARG A 23 -14.70 -6.38 11.73
CA ARG A 23 -13.62 -5.52 12.22
C ARG A 23 -13.76 -5.16 13.69
N HIS A 24 -14.92 -4.65 14.11
CA HIS A 24 -15.15 -4.19 15.47
C HIS A 24 -15.07 -5.34 16.49
N ALA A 25 -15.76 -6.46 16.24
CA ALA A 25 -15.72 -7.62 17.11
C ALA A 25 -14.33 -8.27 17.18
N GLY A 26 -13.62 -8.32 16.04
CA GLY A 26 -12.25 -8.81 15.93
C GLY A 26 -11.28 -8.06 16.83
N PHE A 27 -11.17 -6.74 16.65
CA PHE A 27 -10.29 -5.90 17.48
C PHE A 27 -10.64 -5.97 18.98
N ASN A 28 -11.93 -5.99 19.32
CA ASN A 28 -12.36 -6.15 20.70
C ASN A 28 -11.88 -7.46 21.32
N LYS A 29 -11.90 -8.58 20.57
CA LYS A 29 -11.38 -9.86 21.06
C LYS A 29 -9.86 -9.87 21.16
N VAL A 30 -9.15 -9.27 20.20
CA VAL A 30 -7.69 -9.13 20.23
C VAL A 30 -7.24 -8.32 21.44
N ASN A 31 -7.82 -7.14 21.68
CA ASN A 31 -7.47 -6.29 22.82
C ASN A 31 -7.72 -7.01 24.15
N LYS A 32 -8.88 -7.66 24.31
CA LYS A 32 -9.17 -8.47 25.50
C LYS A 32 -8.17 -9.61 25.71
N TYR A 33 -7.64 -10.20 24.64
CA TYR A 33 -6.63 -11.25 24.74
C TYR A 33 -5.29 -10.66 25.19
N ILE A 34 -4.83 -9.58 24.56
CA ILE A 34 -3.59 -8.87 24.87
C ILE A 34 -3.58 -8.42 26.34
N ASP A 35 -4.68 -7.83 26.82
CA ASP A 35 -4.82 -7.38 28.21
C ASP A 35 -4.62 -8.51 29.23
N ARG A 36 -5.06 -9.73 28.88
CA ARG A 36 -4.96 -10.92 29.74
C ARG A 36 -3.62 -11.62 29.61
N ASN A 37 -2.89 -11.41 28.52
CA ASN A 37 -1.70 -12.17 28.15
C ASN A 37 -0.54 -11.24 27.72
N PRO A 38 -0.10 -10.30 28.57
CA PRO A 38 0.78 -9.18 28.20
C PRO A 38 2.14 -9.57 27.59
N ASN A 39 2.55 -10.84 27.73
CA ASN A 39 3.85 -11.35 27.29
C ASN A 39 3.77 -12.67 26.50
N THR A 40 2.57 -13.18 26.22
CA THR A 40 2.42 -14.44 25.47
C THR A 40 2.66 -14.18 24.00
N GLN A 41 3.61 -14.89 23.40
CA GLN A 41 3.97 -14.66 22.01
C GLN A 41 2.80 -15.02 21.07
N CYS A 42 2.41 -14.05 20.24
CA CYS A 42 1.31 -14.18 19.28
C CYS A 42 1.73 -13.61 17.93
N ALA A 43 1.00 -13.96 16.87
CA ALA A 43 1.17 -13.38 15.55
C ALA A 43 -0.09 -12.63 15.11
N PHE A 44 0.06 -11.35 14.78
CA PHE A 44 -0.95 -10.55 14.10
C PHE A 44 -0.65 -10.58 12.61
N MET A 45 -1.52 -11.22 11.82
CA MET A 45 -1.33 -11.44 10.38
C MET A 45 -2.43 -10.75 9.60
N ILE A 46 -2.06 -9.93 8.61
CA ILE A 46 -2.97 -9.34 7.63
C ILE A 46 -2.83 -10.09 6.32
N PHE A 47 -3.95 -10.55 5.78
CA PHE A 47 -4.06 -11.23 4.49
C PHE A 47 -4.81 -10.32 3.52
N ASP A 48 -4.25 -10.11 2.33
CA ASP A 48 -4.86 -9.31 1.27
C ASP A 48 -4.75 -10.03 -0.07
N GLY A 49 -5.84 -10.03 -0.84
CA GLY A 49 -5.96 -10.68 -2.13
C GLY A 49 -5.15 -9.98 -3.23
N ASP A 50 -4.23 -10.70 -3.84
CA ASP A 50 -3.42 -10.14 -4.90
C ASP A 50 -4.22 -9.90 -6.17
N ASN A 51 -4.23 -8.65 -6.65
CA ASN A 51 -4.98 -8.21 -7.83
C ASN A 51 -6.50 -8.46 -7.71
N PHE A 52 -7.08 -8.44 -6.50
CA PHE A 52 -8.50 -8.72 -6.31
C PHE A 52 -9.43 -7.84 -7.16
N LYS A 53 -9.10 -6.56 -7.36
CA LYS A 53 -9.83 -5.68 -8.27
C LYS A 53 -9.87 -6.20 -9.71
N LYS A 54 -8.77 -6.75 -10.24
CA LYS A 54 -8.75 -7.36 -11.58
C LYS A 54 -9.69 -8.56 -11.67
N ILE A 55 -9.87 -9.30 -10.56
CA ILE A 55 -10.85 -10.39 -10.50
C ILE A 55 -12.26 -9.82 -10.66
N ASN A 56 -12.60 -8.77 -9.90
CA ASN A 56 -13.89 -8.09 -10.05
C ASN A 56 -14.11 -7.55 -11.47
N ASP A 57 -13.11 -6.91 -12.05
CA ASP A 57 -13.21 -6.33 -13.39
C ASP A 57 -13.35 -7.40 -14.49
N SER A 58 -12.71 -8.55 -14.31
CA SER A 58 -12.70 -9.64 -15.32
C SER A 58 -13.87 -10.61 -15.19
N TYR A 59 -14.35 -10.84 -13.97
CA TYR A 59 -15.32 -11.90 -13.66
C TYR A 59 -16.61 -11.39 -12.99
N GLY A 60 -16.65 -10.11 -12.61
CA GLY A 60 -17.79 -9.49 -11.94
C GLY A 60 -17.77 -9.65 -10.42
N HIS A 61 -18.48 -8.76 -9.72
CA HIS A 61 -18.50 -8.70 -8.26
C HIS A 61 -18.96 -9.99 -7.57
N LYS A 62 -19.91 -10.72 -8.16
CA LYS A 62 -20.35 -12.02 -7.62
C LYS A 62 -19.19 -13.02 -7.52
N CYS A 63 -18.34 -13.08 -8.55
CA CYS A 63 -17.15 -13.93 -8.53
C CYS A 63 -16.13 -13.44 -7.48
N GLY A 64 -16.01 -12.12 -7.30
CA GLY A 64 -15.21 -11.53 -6.23
C GLY A 64 -15.71 -11.94 -4.84
N ASP A 65 -17.02 -11.89 -4.62
CA ASP A 65 -17.66 -12.33 -3.37
C ASP A 65 -17.37 -13.81 -3.09
N ASP A 66 -17.46 -14.68 -4.11
CA ASP A 66 -17.11 -16.10 -3.98
C ASP A 66 -15.64 -16.32 -3.58
N VAL A 67 -14.72 -15.49 -4.12
CA VAL A 67 -13.31 -15.51 -3.72
C VAL A 67 -13.13 -15.07 -2.27
N ILE A 68 -13.82 -14.02 -1.82
CA ILE A 68 -13.78 -13.55 -0.43
C ILE A 68 -14.32 -14.62 0.53
N ILE A 69 -15.42 -15.28 0.17
CA ILE A 69 -16.00 -16.37 0.96
C ILE A 69 -15.03 -17.55 1.05
N HIS A 70 -14.42 -17.94 -0.06
CA HIS A 70 -13.43 -19.01 -0.09
C HIS A 70 -12.21 -18.68 0.77
N ASN A 71 -11.72 -17.44 0.73
CA ASN A 71 -10.64 -16.97 1.60
C ASN A 71 -10.99 -17.10 3.08
N ALA A 72 -12.17 -16.64 3.47
CA ALA A 72 -12.63 -16.78 4.85
C ALA A 72 -12.67 -18.25 5.31
N LYS A 73 -13.12 -19.16 4.43
CA LYS A 73 -13.12 -20.59 4.69
C LYS A 73 -11.70 -21.15 4.84
N LEU A 74 -10.80 -20.81 3.93
CA LEU A 74 -9.40 -21.24 3.96
C LEU A 74 -8.71 -20.78 5.26
N LEU A 75 -8.93 -19.54 5.68
CA LEU A 75 -8.40 -19.03 6.94
C LEU A 75 -8.96 -19.77 8.15
N LYS A 76 -10.28 -20.04 8.17
CA LYS A 76 -10.89 -20.84 9.24
C LYS A 76 -10.27 -22.23 9.32
N GLU A 77 -10.14 -22.94 8.21
CA GLU A 77 -9.59 -24.30 8.18
C GLU A 77 -8.15 -24.39 8.71
N ASN A 78 -7.35 -23.33 8.52
CA ASN A 78 -5.93 -23.35 8.87
C ASN A 78 -5.61 -22.72 10.24
N PHE A 79 -6.48 -21.86 10.75
CA PHE A 79 -6.20 -21.05 11.94
C PHE A 79 -7.27 -21.10 13.03
N SER A 80 -8.40 -21.80 12.86
CA SER A 80 -9.48 -21.78 13.88
C SER A 80 -9.12 -22.38 15.24
N ASP A 81 -8.04 -23.16 15.31
CA ASP A 81 -7.54 -23.81 16.53
C ASP A 81 -7.07 -22.79 17.58
N LYS A 82 -6.37 -21.73 17.16
CA LYS A 82 -5.87 -20.67 18.06
C LYS A 82 -6.10 -19.24 17.54
N GLY A 83 -6.78 -19.09 16.41
CA GLY A 83 -6.91 -17.83 15.68
C GLY A 83 -8.20 -17.07 16.00
N ILE A 84 -8.07 -15.78 16.26
CA ILE A 84 -9.16 -14.81 16.11
C ILE A 84 -9.14 -14.33 14.66
N ILE A 85 -10.15 -14.70 13.89
CA ILE A 85 -10.24 -14.40 12.46
C ILE A 85 -11.33 -13.36 12.25
N PHE A 86 -10.99 -12.25 11.59
CA PHE A 86 -11.94 -11.20 11.27
C PHE A 86 -11.64 -10.53 9.93
N ARG A 87 -12.66 -9.93 9.32
CA ARG A 87 -12.54 -9.16 8.08
C ARG A 87 -12.42 -7.67 8.38
N LEU A 88 -11.43 -7.00 7.80
CA LEU A 88 -11.25 -5.55 7.93
C LEU A 88 -12.22 -4.79 7.01
N GLY A 89 -12.31 -5.25 5.77
CA GLY A 89 -13.09 -4.68 4.67
C GLY A 89 -12.60 -5.26 3.35
N GLY A 90 -13.32 -5.06 2.24
CA GLY A 90 -12.86 -5.53 0.92
C GLY A 90 -12.46 -7.01 0.92
N ASP A 91 -11.27 -7.32 0.46
CA ASP A 91 -10.65 -8.64 0.48
C ASP A 91 -9.62 -8.85 1.60
N GLU A 92 -9.55 -7.91 2.56
CA GLU A 92 -8.61 -7.91 3.67
C GLU A 92 -9.13 -8.66 4.90
N PHE A 93 -8.31 -9.57 5.42
CA PHE A 93 -8.57 -10.34 6.62
C PHE A 93 -7.43 -10.21 7.63
N VAL A 94 -7.78 -10.32 8.91
CA VAL A 94 -6.82 -10.48 9.98
C VAL A 94 -6.98 -11.84 10.62
N VAL A 95 -5.85 -12.47 10.90
CA VAL A 95 -5.75 -13.60 11.83
C VAL A 95 -4.81 -13.19 12.97
N PHE A 96 -5.36 -13.08 14.17
CA PHE A 96 -4.55 -13.00 15.39
C PHE A 96 -4.40 -14.40 15.98
N TYR A 97 -3.25 -15.02 15.74
CA TYR A 97 -2.96 -16.39 16.12
C TYR A 97 -2.20 -16.43 17.45
N GLN A 98 -2.83 -17.08 18.42
CA GLN A 98 -2.44 -17.05 19.83
C GLN A 98 -1.40 -18.12 20.14
N ASP A 99 -0.55 -17.86 21.14
CA ASP A 99 0.40 -18.84 21.72
C ASP A 99 1.17 -19.62 20.64
N THR A 100 2.02 -18.89 19.91
CA THR A 100 2.70 -19.35 18.70
C THR A 100 4.11 -18.82 18.59
N ASP A 101 4.94 -19.54 17.82
CA ASP A 101 6.25 -19.07 17.37
C ASP A 101 6.32 -18.82 15.85
N ILE A 102 7.46 -18.27 15.42
CA ILE A 102 7.74 -17.97 14.01
C ILE A 102 7.73 -19.24 13.14
N ASN A 103 8.16 -20.38 13.70
CA ASN A 103 8.26 -21.63 12.96
C ASN A 103 6.87 -22.22 12.69
N GLU A 104 5.99 -22.22 13.70
CA GLU A 104 4.59 -22.66 13.56
C GLU A 104 3.85 -21.81 12.50
N ILE A 105 3.99 -20.48 12.58
CA ILE A 105 3.39 -19.56 11.59
C ILE A 105 3.96 -19.79 10.19
N SER A 106 5.29 -19.90 10.07
CA SER A 106 5.94 -20.10 8.77
C SER A 106 5.53 -21.44 8.13
N ALA A 107 5.33 -22.49 8.93
CA ALA A 107 4.86 -23.79 8.45
C ALA A 107 3.42 -23.71 7.93
N LYS A 108 2.50 -23.10 8.70
CA LYS A 108 1.10 -22.91 8.27
C LYS A 108 1.02 -22.05 7.00
N LEU A 109 1.75 -20.94 6.95
CA LEU A 109 1.73 -20.05 5.79
C LEU A 109 2.33 -20.68 4.54
N ARG A 110 3.39 -21.48 4.66
CA ARG A 110 3.98 -22.19 3.51
C ARG A 110 2.97 -23.10 2.82
N ASP A 111 2.18 -23.83 3.62
CA ASP A 111 1.12 -24.70 3.11
C ASP A 111 -0.05 -23.90 2.52
N LEU A 112 -0.41 -22.78 3.17
CA LEU A 112 -1.44 -21.87 2.70
C LEU A 112 -1.05 -21.16 1.40
N THR A 113 0.26 -20.96 1.15
CA THR A 113 0.78 -20.28 -0.03
C THR A 113 0.95 -21.16 -1.27
N MET A 114 0.68 -22.45 -1.15
CA MET A 114 0.73 -23.36 -2.31
C MET A 114 -0.41 -23.08 -3.29
N GLU A 115 -0.07 -23.04 -4.58
CA GLU A 115 -0.96 -22.73 -5.71
C GLU A 115 -2.25 -23.57 -5.74
N GLU A 116 -2.14 -24.82 -5.31
CA GLU A 116 -3.18 -25.85 -5.44
C GLU A 116 -4.45 -25.53 -4.62
N LYS A 117 -4.31 -24.78 -3.52
CA LYS A 117 -5.41 -24.50 -2.58
C LYS A 117 -6.22 -23.24 -2.94
N ARG A 118 -5.87 -22.56 -4.02
CA ARG A 118 -6.29 -21.16 -4.28
C ARG A 118 -7.00 -20.97 -5.62
N ALA A 119 -7.74 -21.99 -6.02
CA ALA A 119 -8.67 -21.90 -7.13
C ALA A 119 -10.12 -21.94 -6.61
N VAL A 120 -10.91 -20.95 -7.00
CA VAL A 120 -12.36 -20.96 -6.78
C VAL A 120 -13.05 -21.32 -8.09
N ILE A 121 -13.99 -22.26 -8.03
CA ILE A 121 -14.92 -22.48 -9.13
C ILE A 121 -16.14 -21.60 -8.87
N SER A 122 -16.30 -20.55 -9.68
CA SER A 122 -17.46 -19.65 -9.64
C SER A 122 -18.05 -19.55 -11.04
N ASP A 123 -19.37 -19.74 -11.15
CA ASP A 123 -20.11 -19.75 -12.41
C ASP A 123 -19.46 -20.61 -13.52
N GLY A 124 -18.95 -21.79 -13.13
CA GLY A 124 -18.29 -22.75 -14.03
C GLY A 124 -16.89 -22.33 -14.50
N LYS A 125 -16.35 -21.20 -14.01
CA LYS A 125 -15.01 -20.72 -14.31
C LYS A 125 -14.07 -21.02 -13.15
N LYS A 126 -12.85 -21.43 -13.47
CA LYS A 126 -11.76 -21.56 -12.50
C LYS A 126 -11.04 -20.22 -12.36
N ILE A 127 -11.14 -19.63 -11.19
CA ILE A 127 -10.48 -18.37 -10.82
C ILE A 127 -9.31 -18.70 -9.91
N ASN A 128 -8.10 -18.51 -10.42
CA ASN A 128 -6.90 -18.59 -9.58
C ASN A 128 -6.69 -17.24 -8.90
N PHE A 129 -6.41 -17.27 -7.61
CA PHE A 129 -6.07 -16.07 -6.85
C PHE A 129 -4.89 -16.38 -5.93
N THR A 130 -4.19 -15.34 -5.50
CA THR A 130 -3.16 -15.46 -4.45
C THR A 130 -3.41 -14.39 -3.41
N PHE A 131 -2.69 -14.47 -2.30
CA PHE A 131 -2.69 -13.41 -1.30
C PHE A 131 -1.26 -13.17 -0.83
N SER A 132 -1.04 -11.92 -0.43
CA SER A 132 0.14 -11.50 0.28
C SER A 132 -0.18 -11.39 1.77
N VAL A 133 0.81 -11.64 2.62
CA VAL A 133 0.62 -11.64 4.09
C VAL A 133 1.66 -10.78 4.78
N GLY A 134 1.20 -9.84 5.60
CA GLY A 134 2.05 -9.08 6.51
C GLY A 134 1.90 -9.57 7.93
N ILE A 135 3.02 -9.71 8.66
CA ILE A 135 3.03 -10.35 9.98
C ILE A 135 3.75 -9.47 11.00
N ALA A 136 3.07 -9.13 12.08
CA ALA A 136 3.66 -8.51 13.28
C ALA A 136 3.63 -9.50 14.45
N LEU A 137 4.79 -9.69 15.09
CA LEU A 137 4.90 -10.53 16.29
C LEU A 137 4.62 -9.70 17.54
N TYR A 138 3.70 -10.18 18.36
CA TYR A 138 3.42 -9.65 19.67
C TYR A 138 4.20 -10.44 20.74
N PRO A 139 4.75 -9.78 21.79
CA PRO A 139 4.79 -8.34 22.02
C PRO A 139 5.99 -7.63 21.36
N LYS A 140 6.78 -8.33 20.53
CA LYS A 140 8.06 -7.83 19.99
C LYS A 140 7.92 -6.52 19.22
N TYR A 141 6.92 -6.40 18.36
CA TYR A 141 6.74 -5.27 17.43
C TYR A 141 5.56 -4.36 17.80
N GLY A 142 4.89 -4.60 18.92
CA GLY A 142 3.76 -3.80 19.36
C GLY A 142 3.13 -4.37 20.62
N LYS A 143 2.50 -3.51 21.43
CA LYS A 143 1.84 -3.90 22.69
C LYS A 143 0.33 -3.75 22.68
N ASP A 144 -0.21 -3.22 21.59
CA ASP A 144 -1.63 -2.96 21.39
C ASP A 144 -1.99 -3.30 19.93
N SER A 145 -3.27 -3.49 19.65
CA SER A 145 -3.72 -3.92 18.32
C SER A 145 -3.53 -2.86 17.23
N GLU A 146 -3.47 -1.58 17.58
CA GLU A 146 -3.26 -0.49 16.62
C GLU A 146 -1.82 -0.48 16.11
N THR A 147 -0.86 -0.60 17.03
CA THR A 147 0.57 -0.75 16.69
C THR A 147 0.81 -2.04 15.90
N LEU A 148 0.21 -3.16 16.31
CA LEU A 148 0.34 -4.43 15.59
C LEU A 148 -0.25 -4.38 14.18
N LEU A 149 -1.41 -3.73 14.00
CA LEU A 149 -2.02 -3.50 12.70
C LEU A 149 -1.06 -2.73 11.79
N LYS A 150 -0.54 -1.59 12.27
CA LYS A 150 0.41 -0.76 11.52
C LYS A 150 1.64 -1.55 11.08
N MET A 151 2.24 -2.30 12.01
CA MET A 151 3.44 -3.10 11.74
C MET A 151 3.17 -4.26 10.77
N ALA A 152 1.99 -4.86 10.81
CA ALA A 152 1.62 -5.92 9.89
C ALA A 152 1.32 -5.36 8.49
N ASP A 153 0.70 -4.19 8.37
CA ASP A 153 0.51 -3.46 7.10
C ASP A 153 1.86 -3.19 6.42
N ASP A 154 2.83 -2.65 7.16
CA ASP A 154 4.17 -2.37 6.62
C ASP A 154 4.84 -3.63 6.02
N ALA A 155 4.65 -4.77 6.68
CA ALA A 155 5.15 -6.05 6.21
C ALA A 155 4.36 -6.56 4.99
N LEU A 156 3.04 -6.36 4.96
CA LEU A 156 2.17 -6.72 3.85
C LEU A 156 2.56 -5.94 2.59
N TYR A 157 2.80 -4.63 2.73
CA TYR A 157 3.30 -3.79 1.63
C TYR A 157 4.58 -4.37 1.03
N LYS A 158 5.56 -4.74 1.88
CA LYS A 158 6.80 -5.36 1.41
C LYS A 158 6.55 -6.68 0.69
N ALA A 159 5.62 -7.51 1.18
CA ALA A 159 5.24 -8.74 0.49
C ALA A 159 4.65 -8.47 -0.91
N LYS A 160 3.81 -7.43 -1.04
CA LYS A 160 3.25 -7.02 -2.34
C LYS A 160 4.31 -6.44 -3.28
N TYR A 161 5.22 -5.64 -2.76
CA TYR A 161 6.31 -5.03 -3.52
C TYR A 161 7.31 -6.08 -4.04
N GLU A 162 7.63 -7.09 -3.24
CA GLU A 162 8.59 -8.14 -3.59
C GLU A 162 8.03 -9.25 -4.49
N GLY A 163 6.91 -8.99 -5.16
CA GLY A 163 6.36 -9.90 -6.18
C GLY A 163 5.03 -10.55 -5.81
N ARG A 164 4.42 -10.19 -4.67
CA ARG A 164 3.14 -10.76 -4.19
C ARG A 164 3.25 -12.26 -3.90
N ASN A 165 2.13 -12.93 -3.62
CA ASN A 165 2.09 -14.37 -3.37
C ASN A 165 3.12 -14.84 -2.33
N CYS A 166 3.34 -14.05 -1.29
CA CYS A 166 4.31 -14.37 -0.25
C CYS A 166 3.93 -13.73 1.08
N TYR A 167 4.66 -14.09 2.12
CA TYR A 167 4.49 -13.49 3.43
C TYR A 167 5.78 -12.78 3.88
N ARG A 168 5.64 -11.73 4.68
CA ARG A 168 6.76 -11.05 5.34
C ARG A 168 6.46 -10.82 6.81
N PHE A 169 7.49 -11.06 7.62
CA PHE A 169 7.51 -10.58 8.99
C PHE A 169 8.00 -9.14 9.00
N ASN A 170 7.43 -8.33 9.87
CA ASN A 170 8.04 -7.06 10.24
C ASN A 170 9.41 -7.35 10.90
N THR A 171 10.44 -6.63 10.47
CA THR A 171 11.80 -6.72 11.01
C THR A 171 12.22 -5.39 11.60
N GLU A 172 13.05 -5.42 12.64
CA GLU A 172 13.62 -4.18 13.22
C GLU A 172 14.28 -3.34 12.12
N GLY A 173 13.94 -2.05 12.09
CA GLY A 173 14.40 -1.11 11.06
C GLY A 173 13.47 -0.94 9.85
N MET A 174 12.32 -1.64 9.79
CA MET A 174 11.26 -1.27 8.85
C MET A 174 10.54 -0.01 9.38
N ALA A 175 10.82 1.14 8.77
CA ALA A 175 10.07 2.36 9.04
C ALA A 175 8.60 2.16 8.64
N PRO A 176 7.63 2.66 9.41
CA PRO A 176 6.24 2.53 9.05
C PRO A 176 5.93 3.23 7.74
N ILE A 177 5.43 2.47 6.79
CA ILE A 177 5.08 2.91 5.46
C ILE A 177 3.56 3.14 5.48
N HIS A 178 3.12 4.31 5.93
CA HIS A 178 1.73 4.78 5.74
C HIS A 178 1.47 5.05 4.24
N ARG A 179 1.31 3.99 3.45
CA ARG A 179 1.15 4.09 1.98
C ARG A 179 -0.11 3.43 1.44
N ASP A 180 -0.75 2.49 2.15
CA ASP A 180 -1.52 1.46 1.46
C ASP A 180 -2.81 1.92 0.78
N GLN A 181 -3.52 2.95 1.26
CA GLN A 181 -4.69 3.43 0.51
C GLN A 181 -4.30 4.41 -0.61
N PHE A 182 -3.44 5.38 -0.31
CA PHE A 182 -3.07 6.43 -1.27
C PHE A 182 -2.13 5.93 -2.38
N MET A 183 -1.20 5.03 -2.08
CA MET A 183 -0.19 4.60 -3.06
C MET A 183 -0.68 3.48 -3.97
N PHE A 184 -1.57 2.61 -3.48
CA PHE A 184 -2.28 1.65 -4.34
C PHE A 184 -3.17 2.39 -5.35
N ASP A 185 -3.91 3.41 -4.88
CA ASP A 185 -4.70 4.28 -5.74
C ASP A 185 -3.82 5.05 -6.73
N ILE A 186 -2.66 5.59 -6.31
CA ILE A 186 -1.72 6.26 -7.21
C ILE A 186 -1.22 5.31 -8.28
N GLU A 187 -0.72 4.11 -7.95
CA GLU A 187 -0.14 3.22 -8.97
C GLU A 187 -1.16 2.77 -10.01
N GLU A 188 -2.41 2.57 -9.59
CA GLU A 188 -3.48 2.19 -10.49
C GLU A 188 -3.98 3.37 -11.33
N PHE A 189 -4.16 4.54 -10.71
CA PHE A 189 -4.49 5.80 -11.38
C PHE A 189 -3.41 6.21 -12.39
N SER A 190 -2.13 6.02 -12.05
CA SER A 190 -0.96 6.35 -12.88
C SER A 190 -0.85 5.50 -14.14
N LYS A 191 -1.48 4.31 -14.21
CA LYS A 191 -1.40 3.43 -15.39
C LYS A 191 -2.18 3.97 -16.58
N GLY A 192 -3.20 4.80 -16.34
CA GLY A 192 -4.02 5.45 -17.37
C GLY A 192 -3.66 6.91 -17.64
N MET A 193 -2.83 7.53 -16.80
CA MET A 193 -2.46 8.94 -16.92
C MET A 193 -1.17 9.14 -17.68
N PRO A 194 -1.08 10.21 -18.49
CA PRO A 194 0.18 10.59 -19.09
C PRO A 194 1.08 11.25 -18.08
N GLY A 195 1.96 10.47 -17.48
CA GLY A 195 2.88 10.99 -16.50
C GLY A 195 3.24 9.95 -15.46
N GLY A 196 4.16 10.33 -14.58
CA GLY A 196 4.60 9.53 -13.45
C GLY A 196 4.50 10.31 -12.16
N PHE A 197 4.32 9.58 -11.07
CA PHE A 197 4.39 10.11 -9.72
C PHE A 197 5.70 9.75 -9.07
N PHE A 198 6.23 10.65 -8.24
CA PHE A 198 7.36 10.40 -7.37
C PHE A 198 7.26 11.21 -6.07
N VAL A 199 8.00 10.79 -5.05
CA VAL A 199 8.08 11.47 -3.74
C VAL A 199 9.54 11.61 -3.35
N TYR A 200 9.95 12.78 -2.87
CA TYR A 200 11.33 13.04 -2.45
C TYR A 200 11.44 13.85 -1.17
N GLU A 201 12.55 13.67 -0.46
CA GLU A 201 12.86 14.40 0.78
C GLU A 201 13.14 15.88 0.50
N ALA A 202 12.52 16.78 1.26
CA ALA A 202 12.77 18.23 1.18
C ALA A 202 14.01 18.63 2.02
N ASN A 203 15.14 17.97 1.76
CA ASN A 203 16.44 18.25 2.36
C ASN A 203 17.52 18.39 1.28
N GLU A 204 18.76 18.69 1.66
CA GLU A 204 19.86 18.89 0.70
C GLU A 204 20.16 17.66 -0.18
N GLY A 205 19.78 16.45 0.25
CA GLY A 205 19.99 15.22 -0.51
C GLY A 205 18.94 14.96 -1.59
N GLU A 206 17.78 15.59 -1.50
CA GLU A 206 16.65 15.48 -2.44
C GLU A 206 16.32 14.04 -2.84
N LYS A 207 16.46 13.11 -1.90
CA LYS A 207 16.44 11.68 -2.18
C LYS A 207 15.04 11.23 -2.55
N LEU A 208 14.93 10.45 -3.62
CA LEU A 208 13.66 9.82 -3.99
C LEU A 208 13.29 8.74 -2.96
N LEU A 209 12.16 8.93 -2.31
CA LEU A 209 11.50 7.97 -1.41
C LEU A 209 10.60 7.01 -2.18
N TYR A 210 10.02 7.48 -3.27
CA TYR A 210 9.16 6.70 -4.17
C TYR A 210 9.26 7.22 -5.60
N ALA A 211 9.10 6.34 -6.57
CA ALA A 211 8.82 6.66 -7.95
C ALA A 211 7.98 5.53 -8.56
N SER A 212 6.97 5.90 -9.34
CA SER A 212 6.07 4.96 -10.01
C SER A 212 6.72 4.35 -11.26
N ASP A 213 6.23 3.18 -11.71
CA ASP A 213 6.68 2.55 -12.96
C ASP A 213 6.48 3.45 -14.19
N SER A 214 5.53 4.39 -14.14
CA SER A 214 5.36 5.39 -15.20
C SER A 214 6.55 6.33 -15.33
N MET A 215 7.30 6.59 -14.25
CA MET A 215 8.56 7.34 -14.31
C MET A 215 9.61 6.61 -15.14
N ALA A 216 9.74 5.29 -14.96
CA ALA A 216 10.67 4.48 -15.76
C ALA A 216 10.31 4.57 -17.25
N ARG A 217 9.01 4.47 -17.60
CA ARG A 217 8.55 4.65 -18.99
C ARG A 217 8.80 6.05 -19.51
N LEU A 218 8.52 7.09 -18.73
CA LEU A 218 8.74 8.49 -19.11
C LEU A 218 10.22 8.76 -19.42
N PHE A 219 11.13 8.13 -18.69
CA PHE A 219 12.58 8.25 -18.88
C PHE A 219 13.18 7.24 -19.86
N ASN A 220 12.36 6.40 -20.50
CA ASN A 220 12.78 5.33 -21.39
C ASN A 220 13.77 4.35 -20.70
N CYS A 221 13.52 4.04 -19.43
CA CYS A 221 14.25 3.06 -18.62
C CYS A 221 13.53 1.70 -18.61
N ASP A 222 14.30 0.63 -18.42
CA ASP A 222 13.81 -0.74 -18.52
C ASP A 222 12.99 -1.18 -17.30
N SER A 223 13.25 -0.56 -16.14
CA SER A 223 12.58 -0.85 -14.87
C SER A 223 12.67 0.33 -13.92
N ILE A 224 11.91 0.29 -12.82
CA ILE A 224 12.01 1.31 -11.78
C ILE A 224 13.38 1.34 -11.11
N SER A 225 14.03 0.18 -10.95
CA SER A 225 15.38 0.10 -10.41
C SER A 225 16.40 0.75 -11.34
N ASP A 226 16.23 0.54 -12.65
CA ASP A 226 17.09 1.14 -13.68
C ASP A 226 16.92 2.66 -13.72
N PHE A 227 15.68 3.16 -13.66
CA PHE A 227 15.38 4.58 -13.52
C PHE A 227 16.07 5.20 -12.30
N ARG A 228 15.91 4.61 -11.11
CA ARG A 228 16.50 5.14 -9.87
C ARG A 228 18.02 5.20 -9.96
N ASN A 229 18.66 4.21 -10.56
CA ASN A 229 20.10 4.22 -10.79
C ASN A 229 20.50 5.32 -11.77
N TYR A 230 19.75 5.49 -12.87
CA TYR A 230 20.02 6.48 -13.91
C TYR A 230 19.96 7.93 -13.37
N VAL A 231 18.92 8.25 -12.60
CA VAL A 231 18.75 9.60 -12.00
C VAL A 231 19.51 9.78 -10.68
N GLY A 232 20.38 8.84 -10.29
CA GLY A 232 21.10 8.91 -9.02
C GLY A 232 20.18 8.93 -7.78
N ASN A 233 18.95 8.44 -7.93
CA ASN A 233 17.90 8.40 -6.91
C ASN A 233 17.64 9.76 -6.22
N SER A 234 17.68 10.87 -6.98
CA SER A 234 17.37 12.21 -6.47
C SER A 234 16.51 13.03 -7.44
N PHE A 235 15.82 14.04 -6.92
CA PHE A 235 15.09 15.02 -7.75
C PHE A 235 16.05 15.78 -8.68
N LYS A 236 17.21 16.20 -8.17
CA LYS A 236 18.29 16.77 -8.99
C LYS A 236 18.65 15.96 -10.24
N GLY A 237 18.62 14.62 -10.16
CA GLY A 237 18.92 13.77 -11.32
C GLY A 237 17.76 13.58 -12.29
N ILE A 238 16.53 13.97 -11.92
CA ILE A 238 15.36 14.00 -12.80
C ILE A 238 15.44 15.23 -13.71
N VAL A 239 15.75 16.40 -13.14
CA VAL A 239 15.78 17.68 -13.84
C VAL A 239 16.98 17.76 -14.80
N HIS A 240 16.80 18.33 -16.00
CA HIS A 240 17.91 18.58 -16.89
C HIS A 240 18.95 19.49 -16.20
N PRO A 241 20.26 19.18 -16.29
CA PRO A 241 21.29 19.91 -15.54
C PRO A 241 21.26 21.43 -15.72
N ASP A 242 20.98 21.89 -16.94
CA ASP A 242 20.92 23.32 -17.27
C ASP A 242 19.69 24.04 -16.68
N ASP A 243 18.65 23.30 -16.28
CA ASP A 243 17.39 23.86 -15.77
C ASP A 243 17.36 23.87 -14.22
N TYR A 244 18.14 23.00 -13.57
CA TYR A 244 18.04 22.72 -12.13
C TYR A 244 18.09 23.96 -11.23
N GLU A 245 19.09 24.83 -11.41
CA GLU A 245 19.26 26.02 -10.55
C GLU A 245 18.06 26.97 -10.68
N ALA A 246 17.58 27.20 -11.91
CA ALA A 246 16.43 28.06 -12.16
C ALA A 246 15.14 27.49 -11.55
N ILE A 247 14.95 26.17 -11.62
CA ILE A 247 13.78 25.49 -11.07
C ILE A 247 13.76 25.52 -9.54
N ASN A 248 14.91 25.28 -8.91
CA ASN A 248 15.04 25.32 -7.46
C ASN A 248 14.68 26.71 -6.90
N ASP A 249 15.13 27.77 -7.58
CA ASP A 249 14.79 29.15 -7.20
C ASP A 249 13.29 29.44 -7.33
N VAL A 250 12.65 28.90 -8.38
CA VAL A 250 11.20 29.07 -8.61
C VAL A 250 10.38 28.34 -7.54
N ILE A 251 10.74 27.09 -7.21
CA ILE A 251 10.07 26.30 -6.16
C ILE A 251 10.16 27.03 -4.81
N LYS A 252 11.36 27.50 -4.44
CA LYS A 252 11.56 28.26 -3.20
C LYS A 252 10.68 29.51 -3.16
N LYS A 253 10.64 30.31 -4.23
CA LYS A 253 9.82 31.54 -4.28
C LYS A 253 8.32 31.26 -4.10
N GLN A 254 7.80 30.25 -4.80
CA GLN A 254 6.39 29.87 -4.68
C GLN A 254 6.01 29.48 -3.24
N GLN A 255 6.95 28.87 -2.50
CA GLN A 255 6.75 28.50 -1.11
C GLN A 255 6.80 29.65 -0.12
N PHE A 256 7.66 30.65 -0.34
CA PHE A 256 7.82 31.77 0.60
C PHE A 256 6.82 32.91 0.39
N GLU A 257 6.22 33.03 -0.80
CA GLU A 257 5.35 34.16 -1.15
C GLU A 257 3.85 33.91 -0.89
N LEU A 258 3.42 32.66 -0.63
CA LEU A 258 2.02 32.31 -0.41
C LEU A 258 1.60 32.23 1.08
N PRO A 259 0.38 32.68 1.45
CA PRO A 259 -0.12 32.64 2.83
C PRO A 259 -0.09 31.24 3.45
N GLN A 260 0.12 31.15 4.77
CA GLN A 260 0.27 29.89 5.55
C GLN A 260 -0.97 28.96 5.52
N ASN A 261 -2.12 29.39 4.97
CA ASN A 261 -3.41 28.69 5.03
C ASN A 261 -3.92 28.17 3.66
N VAL A 262 -3.04 28.01 2.67
CA VAL A 262 -3.41 27.45 1.36
C VAL A 262 -2.59 26.19 1.12
N ASP A 263 -3.23 25.11 0.65
CA ASP A 263 -2.53 23.92 0.17
C ASP A 263 -1.58 24.34 -0.97
N LYS A 264 -0.27 24.40 -0.67
CA LYS A 264 0.74 24.91 -1.61
C LYS A 264 1.05 23.83 -2.64
N ILE A 265 0.43 23.96 -3.81
CA ILE A 265 0.82 23.21 -4.99
C ILE A 265 1.79 24.10 -5.77
N ASP A 266 3.05 23.69 -5.83
CA ASP A 266 4.07 24.31 -6.65
C ASP A 266 3.93 23.77 -8.09
N TYR A 267 4.07 24.66 -9.07
CA TYR A 267 4.07 24.28 -10.48
C TYR A 267 5.34 24.77 -11.14
N VAL A 268 6.06 23.86 -11.79
CA VAL A 268 7.24 24.19 -12.59
C VAL A 268 7.25 23.40 -13.89
N ARG A 269 7.86 23.98 -14.92
CA ARG A 269 8.04 23.35 -16.23
C ARG A 269 9.52 23.33 -16.55
N TYR A 270 10.04 22.17 -16.89
CA TYR A 270 11.46 21.98 -17.18
C TYR A 270 11.70 20.85 -18.17
N ARG A 271 12.94 20.72 -18.61
CA ARG A 271 13.36 19.61 -19.47
C ARG A 271 13.86 18.45 -18.63
N ILE A 272 13.62 17.24 -19.10
CA ILE A 272 14.26 16.01 -18.61
C ILE A 272 15.12 15.41 -19.70
N ARG A 273 16.17 14.67 -19.32
CA ARG A 273 16.96 13.85 -20.23
C ARG A 273 16.64 12.38 -19.98
N CYS A 274 16.11 11.70 -20.99
CA CYS A 274 15.81 10.28 -20.93
C CYS A 274 17.08 9.44 -21.15
N LYS A 275 17.04 8.16 -20.75
CA LYS A 275 18.18 7.22 -20.81
C LYS A 275 18.74 7.04 -22.22
N ASP A 276 17.89 7.13 -23.24
CA ASP A 276 18.26 7.05 -24.66
C ASP A 276 18.79 8.37 -25.24
N GLY A 277 18.91 9.42 -24.43
CA GLY A 277 19.37 10.75 -24.84
C GLY A 277 18.29 11.68 -25.36
N THR A 278 17.03 11.23 -25.47
CA THR A 278 15.92 12.11 -25.82
C THR A 278 15.68 13.16 -24.73
N ILE A 279 15.28 14.36 -25.14
CA ILE A 279 14.92 15.45 -24.23
C ILE A 279 13.42 15.68 -24.35
N LYS A 280 12.73 15.71 -23.20
CA LYS A 280 11.30 15.96 -23.12
C LYS A 280 11.06 17.17 -22.23
N GLU A 281 10.06 17.98 -22.58
CA GLU A 281 9.54 19.04 -21.71
C GLU A 281 8.43 18.46 -20.84
N VAL A 282 8.48 18.73 -19.53
CA VAL A 282 7.56 18.18 -18.56
C VAL A 282 6.94 19.27 -17.68
N ASP A 283 5.68 19.04 -17.32
CA ASP A 283 4.96 19.79 -16.28
C ASP A 283 5.07 19.02 -14.96
N ASP A 284 5.56 19.71 -13.94
CA ASP A 284 5.75 19.20 -12.58
C ASP A 284 4.79 19.93 -11.64
N TYR A 285 3.95 19.15 -10.98
CA TYR A 285 3.00 19.60 -9.96
C TYR A 285 3.43 19.01 -8.62
N GLY A 286 4.07 19.82 -7.79
CA GLY A 286 4.61 19.44 -6.49
C GLY A 286 3.74 19.91 -5.33
N HIS A 287 3.64 19.13 -4.27
CA HIS A 287 2.97 19.53 -3.03
C HIS A 287 3.85 19.19 -1.83
N LEU A 288 4.24 20.21 -1.05
CA LEU A 288 5.08 20.05 0.13
C LEU A 288 4.23 19.68 1.35
N VAL A 289 4.53 18.55 1.97
CA VAL A 289 3.79 18.00 3.12
C VAL A 289 4.75 17.61 4.23
N HIS A 290 4.31 17.75 5.48
CA HIS A 290 5.02 17.20 6.62
C HIS A 290 4.61 15.74 6.87
N ASP A 291 5.50 14.81 6.54
CA ASP A 291 5.37 13.38 6.84
C ASP A 291 5.93 13.07 8.24
N ILE A 292 5.23 12.21 8.99
CA ILE A 292 5.59 11.90 10.38
C ILE A 292 6.89 11.08 10.51
N ASN A 293 7.30 10.38 9.45
CA ASN A 293 8.47 9.51 9.45
C ASN A 293 9.67 10.12 8.71
N PHE A 294 9.40 10.87 7.64
CA PHE A 294 10.44 11.43 6.75
C PHE A 294 10.64 12.94 6.90
N GLY A 295 9.84 13.60 7.75
CA GLY A 295 9.84 15.05 7.86
C GLY A 295 9.20 15.70 6.64
N MET A 296 9.77 16.81 6.15
CA MET A 296 9.22 17.49 4.99
C MET A 296 9.50 16.70 3.70
N VAL A 297 8.46 16.43 2.92
CA VAL A 297 8.53 15.68 1.65
C VAL A 297 7.68 16.34 0.57
N TYR A 298 8.10 16.18 -0.69
CA TYR A 298 7.33 16.60 -1.84
C TYR A 298 6.62 15.43 -2.48
N TYR A 299 5.31 15.57 -2.70
CA TYR A 299 4.53 14.71 -3.58
C TYR A 299 4.47 15.35 -4.96
N VAL A 300 4.93 14.64 -5.98
CA VAL A 300 5.05 15.20 -7.33
C VAL A 300 4.33 14.35 -8.35
N PHE A 301 3.56 15.03 -9.22
CA PHE A 301 3.07 14.49 -10.48
C PHE A 301 3.79 15.14 -11.66
N LEU A 302 4.36 14.32 -12.54
CA LEU A 302 5.16 14.75 -13.67
C LEU A 302 4.55 14.30 -14.99
N VAL A 303 4.30 15.22 -15.91
CA VAL A 303 3.56 14.98 -17.17
C VAL A 303 4.40 15.41 -18.37
N ASP A 304 4.43 14.60 -19.43
CA ASP A 304 4.99 15.00 -20.73
C ASP A 304 4.07 16.00 -21.45
N VAL A 305 4.60 17.20 -21.72
CA VAL A 305 3.86 18.29 -22.37
C VAL A 305 3.37 17.90 -23.77
N HIS A 306 4.12 17.10 -24.52
CA HIS A 306 3.73 16.67 -25.87
C HIS A 306 2.53 15.72 -25.86
N TYR A 307 2.38 14.92 -24.81
CA TYR A 307 1.23 14.02 -24.69
C TYR A 307 -0.08 14.80 -24.50
N LEU A 308 -0.08 15.83 -23.65
CA LEU A 308 -1.26 16.67 -23.41
C LEU A 308 -1.73 17.37 -24.68
N ASN A 309 -0.79 17.86 -25.50
CA ASN A 309 -1.10 18.49 -26.78
C ASN A 309 -1.74 17.50 -27.78
N THR A 310 -1.35 16.23 -27.74
CA THR A 310 -1.88 15.19 -28.63
C THR A 310 -3.33 14.82 -28.29
N ILE A 311 -3.74 14.91 -27.01
CA ILE A 311 -5.14 14.75 -26.59
C ILE A 311 -6.00 15.93 -27.02
N ASN A 312 -5.51 17.17 -26.86
CA ASN A 312 -6.26 18.37 -27.21
C ASN A 312 -6.55 18.49 -28.72
N ILE A 313 -5.72 17.88 -29.58
CA ILE A 313 -5.94 17.84 -31.03
C ILE A 313 -7.01 16.80 -31.42
N LYS A 314 -7.20 15.72 -30.67
CA LYS A 314 -8.23 14.69 -30.95
C LYS A 314 -9.64 15.08 -30.50
N ASN A 315 -9.77 16.12 -29.66
CA ASN A 315 -11.03 16.63 -29.14
C ASN A 315 -11.49 17.94 -29.82
N ARG A 316 -10.89 18.31 -30.96
CA ARG A 316 -11.35 19.38 -31.86
C ARG A 316 -11.70 18.77 -33.23
#